data_AF-Q2B200-F1
#
_entry.id   AF-Q2B200-F1
#
_cell.length_a   1.000
_cell.length_b   1.000
_cell.length_c   1.000
_cell.angle_alpha   90.00
_cell.angle_beta   90.00
_cell.angle_gamma   90.00
#
_symmetry.space_group_name_H-M   'P 1'
#
loop_
_entity.id
_entity.type
_entity.pdbx_description
1 polymer ?
#
loop_
_entity_poly.entity_id
_entity_poly.type
_entity_poly.pdbx_seq_one_letter_code
_entity_poly.pdbx_strand_id
1 'polypeptide(L)'
;MRILLTLLLLFSLYPARTDAAESTDLAEIYSKRMQLYKNTEAITNIPWYYLAAVDQYERSIRKARRDLPKAEGLTGIYFKPEEWAGLLNPD
;
A
#
# COMPACT_ATOMS: atom_id res chain seq x y z
N MET A 1 38.85 14.70 30.53
CA MET A 1 38.56 13.70 29.47
C MET A 1 37.34 12.82 29.74
N ARG A 2 37.06 12.38 30.99
CA ARG A 2 35.86 11.58 31.32
C ARG A 2 34.51 12.24 30.98
N ILE A 3 34.36 13.54 31.27
CA ILE A 3 33.11 14.31 31.02
C ILE A 3 32.87 14.53 29.51
N LEU A 4 33.94 14.69 28.72
CA LEU A 4 33.84 14.80 27.26
C LEU A 4 33.36 13.48 26.65
N LEU A 5 33.82 12.35 27.18
CA LEU A 5 33.43 11.02 26.73
C LEU A 5 31.94 10.74 27.02
N THR A 6 31.44 11.18 28.17
CA THR A 6 30.03 11.02 28.54
C THR A 6 29.09 11.87 27.68
N LEU A 7 29.50 13.08 27.29
CA LEU A 7 28.70 13.95 26.40
C LEU A 7 28.63 13.39 24.97
N LEU A 8 29.71 12.80 24.47
CA LEU A 8 29.74 12.15 23.16
C LEU A 8 28.79 10.94 23.11
N LEU A 9 28.73 10.16 24.20
CA LEU A 9 27.89 8.97 24.31
C LEU A 9 26.39 9.31 24.42
N LEU A 10 26.06 10.42 25.09
CA LEU A 10 24.70 10.96 25.14
C LEU A 10 24.21 11.48 23.78
N PHE A 11 25.10 12.01 22.95
CA PHE A 11 24.75 12.49 21.60
C PHE A 11 24.41 11.33 20.65
N SER A 12 25.03 10.16 20.80
CA SER A 12 24.72 8.97 19.99
C SER A 12 23.37 8.32 20.30
N LEU A 13 22.74 8.66 21.43
CA LEU A 13 21.43 8.15 21.83
C LEU A 13 20.28 9.03 21.34
N TYR A 14 20.57 10.16 20.69
CA TYR A 14 19.54 10.98 20.07
C TYR A 14 19.06 10.32 18.78
N PRO A 15 17.79 9.85 18.72
CA PRO A 15 17.27 9.32 17.47
C PRO A 15 17.27 10.46 16.44
N ALA A 16 17.99 10.26 15.34
CA ALA A 16 17.90 11.15 14.20
C ALA A 16 16.44 11.12 13.71
N ARG A 17 15.70 12.22 13.92
CA ARG A 17 14.37 12.38 13.32
C ARG A 17 14.57 12.57 11.83
N THR A 18 14.31 11.51 11.08
CA THR A 18 14.13 11.60 9.63
C THR A 18 12.65 11.80 9.37
N ASP A 19 12.22 13.05 9.21
CA ASP A 19 10.88 13.34 8.70
C ASP A 19 10.89 13.10 7.20
N ALA A 20 10.40 11.93 6.77
CA ALA A 20 10.05 11.72 5.37
C ALA A 20 8.83 12.59 5.08
N ALA A 21 8.98 13.58 4.20
CA ALA A 21 7.86 14.38 3.72
C ALA A 21 6.94 13.49 2.86
N GLU A 22 6.04 12.76 3.50
CA GLU A 22 4.94 12.09 2.83
C GLU A 22 3.98 13.18 2.33
N SER A 23 3.71 13.20 1.02
CA SER A 23 2.72 14.14 0.49
C SER A 23 1.35 13.80 1.10
N THR A 24 0.63 14.82 1.57
CA THR A 24 -0.69 14.68 2.21
C THR A 24 -1.64 13.78 1.41
N ASP A 25 -1.56 13.87 0.07
CA ASP A 25 -2.34 13.07 -0.86
C ASP A 25 -2.05 11.56 -0.78
N LEU A 26 -0.79 11.15 -0.61
CA LEU A 26 -0.43 9.73 -0.52
C LEU A 26 -0.90 9.12 0.81
N ALA A 27 -0.74 9.86 1.91
CA ALA A 27 -1.23 9.43 3.22
C ALA A 27 -2.75 9.25 3.21
N GLU A 28 -3.49 10.16 2.55
CA GLU A 28 -4.95 10.04 2.39
C GLU A 28 -5.34 8.79 1.57
N ILE A 29 -4.63 8.54 0.47
CA ILE A 29 -4.85 7.35 -0.37
C ILE A 29 -4.62 6.06 0.44
N TYR A 30 -3.55 5.99 1.24
CA TYR A 30 -3.26 4.81 2.06
C TYR A 30 -4.29 4.62 3.17
N SER A 31 -4.73 5.71 3.81
CA SER A 31 -5.80 5.68 4.81
C SER A 31 -7.10 5.12 4.22
N LYS A 32 -7.55 5.66 3.07
CA LYS A 32 -8.73 5.17 2.36
C LYS A 32 -8.60 3.69 1.97
N ARG A 33 -7.42 3.27 1.51
CA ARG A 33 -7.17 1.87 1.11
C ARG A 33 -7.23 0.92 2.30
N MET A 34 -6.67 1.32 3.44
CA MET A 34 -6.76 0.55 4.68
C MET A 34 -8.22 0.39 5.13
N GLN A 35 -9.02 1.47 5.08
CA GLN A 35 -10.45 1.41 5.38
C GLN A 35 -11.18 0.41 4.48
N LEU A 36 -10.89 0.43 3.18
CA LEU A 36 -11.48 -0.53 2.24
C LEU A 36 -11.14 -1.98 2.61
N TYR A 37 -9.87 -2.30 2.90
CA TYR A 37 -9.48 -3.65 3.28
C TYR A 37 -10.15 -4.12 4.57
N LYS A 38 -10.29 -3.25 5.55
CA LYS A 38 -10.98 -3.56 6.81
C LYS A 38 -12.47 -3.80 6.61
N ASN A 39 -13.11 -3.00 5.77
CA ASN A 39 -14.52 -3.20 5.43
C ASN A 39 -14.73 -4.53 4.69
N THR A 40 -13.86 -4.87 3.74
CA THR A 40 -13.92 -6.15 3.03
C THR A 40 -13.62 -7.33 3.97
N GLU A 41 -12.66 -7.21 4.88
CA GLU A 41 -12.36 -8.21 5.91
C GLU A 41 -13.59 -8.48 6.79
N ALA A 42 -14.33 -7.43 7.17
CA ALA A 42 -15.53 -7.56 7.99
C ALA A 42 -16.67 -8.32 7.27
N ILE A 43 -16.78 -8.19 5.94
CA ILE A 43 -17.86 -8.80 5.14
C ILE A 43 -17.50 -10.21 4.68
N THR A 44 -16.25 -10.42 4.26
CA THR A 44 -15.80 -11.67 3.63
C THR A 44 -15.07 -12.60 4.58
N ASN A 45 -14.73 -12.12 5.78
CA ASN A 45 -13.84 -12.80 6.74
C ASN A 45 -12.43 -13.11 6.19
N ILE A 46 -12.06 -12.55 5.03
CA ILE A 46 -10.71 -12.64 4.48
C ILE A 46 -9.83 -11.62 5.20
N PRO A 47 -8.73 -12.04 5.83
CA PRO A 47 -7.86 -11.10 6.54
C PRO A 47 -7.32 -9.98 5.64
N TRP A 48 -7.29 -8.75 6.16
CA TRP A 48 -6.94 -7.55 5.38
C TRP A 48 -5.58 -7.64 4.67
N TYR A 49 -4.62 -8.34 5.27
CA TYR A 49 -3.27 -8.48 4.73
C TYR A 49 -3.23 -9.34 3.46
N TYR A 50 -4.17 -10.27 3.27
CA TYR A 50 -4.29 -10.99 2.00
C TYR A 50 -4.79 -10.07 0.89
N LEU A 51 -5.77 -9.22 1.18
CA LEU A 51 -6.29 -8.24 0.22
C LEU A 51 -5.20 -7.24 -0.19
N ALA A 52 -4.41 -6.77 0.79
CA ALA A 52 -3.28 -5.90 0.54
C ALA A 52 -2.17 -6.58 -0.29
N ALA A 53 -1.90 -7.87 -0.04
CA ALA A 53 -0.93 -8.64 -0.82
C ALA A 53 -1.35 -8.79 -2.28
N VAL A 54 -2.63 -9.11 -2.53
CA VAL A 54 -3.19 -9.21 -3.89
C VAL A 54 -3.11 -7.85 -4.60
N ASP A 55 -3.50 -6.76 -3.93
CA ASP A 55 -3.41 -5.41 -4.48
C ASP A 55 -1.99 -5.05 -4.91
N GLN A 56 -1.01 -5.36 -4.06
CA GLN A 56 0.39 -5.08 -4.32
C GLN A 56 0.96 -5.95 -5.44
N TYR A 57 0.56 -7.23 -5.50
CA TYR A 57 0.91 -8.14 -6.59
C TYR A 57 0.41 -7.59 -7.93
N GLU A 58 -0.86 -7.24 -8.02
CA GLU A 58 -1.48 -6.69 -9.23
C GLU A 58 -0.79 -5.38 -9.69
N ARG A 59 -0.48 -4.48 -8.76
CA ARG A 59 0.28 -3.25 -9.08
C ARG A 59 1.68 -3.56 -9.60
N SER A 60 2.32 -4.60 -9.09
CA SER A 60 3.67 -5.00 -9.51
C SER A 60 3.65 -5.62 -10.90
N ILE A 61 2.70 -6.52 -11.17
CA ILE A 61 2.51 -7.13 -12.49
C ILE A 61 2.22 -6.06 -13.54
N ARG A 62 1.38 -5.06 -13.24
CA ARG A 62 1.06 -3.97 -14.18
C ARG A 62 2.16 -2.94 -14.37
N LYS A 63 3.15 -2.89 -13.47
CA LYS A 63 4.38 -2.13 -13.72
C LYS A 63 5.31 -2.87 -14.68
N ALA A 64 5.33 -4.21 -14.60
CA ALA A 64 6.16 -5.05 -15.46
C ALA A 64 5.56 -5.23 -16.87
N ARG A 65 4.24 -5.29 -16.97
CA ARG A 65 3.47 -5.54 -18.20
C ARG A 65 2.91 -4.24 -18.78
N ARG A 66 3.01 -4.08 -20.10
CA ARG A 66 2.53 -2.89 -20.83
C ARG A 66 1.17 -3.10 -21.51
N ASP A 67 0.71 -4.34 -21.58
CA ASP A 67 -0.54 -4.74 -22.22
C ASP A 67 -1.78 -4.51 -21.33
N LEU A 68 -1.57 -4.25 -20.04
CA LEU A 68 -2.64 -4.00 -19.07
C LEU A 68 -2.83 -2.48 -18.86
N PRO A 69 -4.07 -2.03 -18.57
CA PRO A 69 -4.33 -0.63 -18.23
C PRO A 69 -3.65 -0.25 -16.91
N LYS A 70 -3.32 1.05 -16.78
CA LYS A 70 -2.69 1.57 -15.57
C LYS A 70 -3.59 1.40 -14.35
N ALA A 71 -2.97 1.36 -13.17
CA ALA A 71 -3.67 1.32 -11.89
C ALA A 71 -4.36 2.65 -11.61
N GLU A 72 -5.62 2.73 -12.02
CA GLU A 72 -6.52 3.83 -11.71
C GLU A 72 -7.38 3.47 -10.50
N GLY A 73 -7.49 4.40 -9.55
CA GLY A 73 -8.30 4.23 -8.35
C GLY A 73 -7.56 3.78 -7.09
N LEU A 74 -8.35 3.47 -6.06
CA LEU A 74 -7.88 3.23 -4.70
C LEU A 74 -7.16 1.88 -4.54
N THR A 75 -7.67 0.85 -5.23
CA THR A 75 -7.05 -0.48 -5.32
C THR A 75 -6.39 -0.67 -6.67
N GLY A 76 -5.45 -1.61 -6.71
CA GLY A 76 -4.82 -2.10 -7.91
C GLY A 76 -5.41 -3.40 -8.43
N ILE A 77 -6.51 -3.90 -7.88
CA ILE A 77 -7.12 -5.14 -8.34
C ILE A 77 -7.79 -4.90 -9.68
N TYR A 78 -7.47 -5.70 -10.69
CA TYR A 78 -7.99 -5.57 -12.05
C TYR A 78 -8.52 -6.92 -12.54
N PHE A 79 -9.72 -6.89 -13.13
CA PHE A 79 -10.29 -8.01 -13.87
C PHE A 79 -10.56 -7.55 -15.30
N LYS A 80 -10.34 -8.43 -16.29
CA LYS A 80 -10.73 -8.10 -17.66
C LYS A 80 -12.25 -7.94 -17.71
N PRO A 81 -12.79 -6.99 -18.51
CA PRO A 81 -14.22 -6.79 -18.64
C PRO A 81 -14.98 -8.09 -18.97
N GLU A 82 -14.44 -8.88 -19.90
CA GLU A 82 -14.99 -10.18 -20.32
C GLU A 82 -15.04 -11.20 -19.16
N GLU A 83 -14.01 -11.22 -18.31
CA GLU A 83 -13.95 -12.13 -17.15
C GLU A 83 -14.90 -11.67 -16.04
N TRP A 84 -15.03 -10.35 -15.85
CA TRP A 84 -15.90 -9.76 -14.83
C TRP A 84 -17.38 -9.90 -15.16
N ALA A 85 -17.75 -9.66 -16.43
CA ALA A 85 -19.10 -9.82 -16.93
C ALA A 85 -19.52 -11.30 -16.98
N GLY A 86 -18.55 -12.19 -17.17
CA GLY A 86 -18.73 -13.63 -17.21
C GLY A 86 -19.21 -14.14 -18.56
N LEU A 87 -19.15 -15.46 -18.75
CA LEU A 87 -19.47 -16.14 -20.02
C LEU A 87 -20.87 -15.83 -20.57
N LEU A 88 -21.80 -15.45 -19.70
CA LEU A 88 -23.20 -15.19 -20.06
C LEU A 88 -23.49 -13.72 -20.41
N ASN A 89 -22.51 -12.82 -20.29
CA ASN A 89 -22.66 -11.42 -20.66
C ASN A 89 -21.42 -10.92 -21.44
N PRO A 90 -21.34 -11.21 -22.75
CA PRO A 90 -20.14 -10.96 -23.56
C PRO A 90 -19.96 -9.51 -24.08
N ASP A 91 -20.80 -8.56 -23.66
CA ASP A 91 -20.79 -7.16 -24.11
C ASP A 91 -20.25 -6.18 -23.04
#